data_AF-A0A4U6TX03-F1
#
_entry.id   AF-A0A4U6TX03-F1
#
_cell.length_a   1.000
_cell.length_b   1.000
_cell.length_c   1.000
_cell.angle_alpha   90.00
_cell.angle_beta   90.00
_cell.angle_gamma   90.00
#
_symmetry.space_group_name_H-M   'P 1'
#
loop_
_entity.id
_entity.type
_entity.pdbx_description
1 polymer ?
#
loop_
_entity_poly.entity_id
_entity_poly.type
_entity_poly.pdbx_seq_one_letter_code
_entity_poly.pdbx_strand_id
1 'polypeptide(L)'
;MLDAFKAGGDCHSRTAMIMYQHIREAVEEERVILEWHPQPGQEKPPVPLLKDAFGAERRKAKMLNFSIAYGKTAHGLARDWKVSVKEAKDTLKLWYSDRKEVLAWQMKQKELAQEKCEVYTLLGRSRRFPNMAYATSGQRGHIERAAINAPVQGSAADVSMCAMLEIDRNTRLKAETNSRPMTNSRPRVRQAGSRRKAHNHKPT
;
A
#
# COMPACT_ATOMS: atom_id res chain seq x y z
N MET A 1 -3.02 4.19 -15.71
CA MET A 1 -3.18 4.55 -14.28
C MET A 1 -3.53 6.03 -14.00
N LEU A 2 -2.94 7.00 -14.71
CA LEU A 2 -3.15 8.44 -14.45
C LEU A 2 -4.62 8.89 -14.51
N ASP A 3 -5.39 8.38 -15.47
CA ASP A 3 -6.79 8.78 -15.61
C ASP A 3 -7.65 8.31 -14.43
N ALA A 4 -7.31 7.16 -13.83
CA ALA A 4 -7.95 6.71 -12.60
C ALA A 4 -7.64 7.63 -11.40
N PHE A 5 -6.46 8.27 -11.36
CA PHE A 5 -6.15 9.28 -10.35
C PHE A 5 -6.88 10.60 -10.62
N LYS A 6 -6.97 11.04 -11.87
CA LYS A 6 -7.70 12.26 -12.26
C LYS A 6 -9.19 12.15 -11.98
N ALA A 7 -9.79 11.00 -12.30
CA ALA A 7 -11.18 10.71 -11.99
C ALA A 7 -11.44 10.61 -10.48
N GLY A 8 -10.38 10.48 -9.68
CA GLY A 8 -10.47 10.34 -8.24
C GLY A 8 -11.11 9.02 -7.80
N GLY A 9 -11.44 8.99 -6.51
CA GLY A 9 -12.09 7.88 -5.86
C GLY A 9 -11.18 6.70 -5.52
N ASP A 10 -11.81 5.59 -5.20
CA ASP A 10 -11.19 4.45 -4.56
C ASP A 10 -10.47 3.53 -5.55
N CYS A 11 -9.17 3.76 -5.69
CA CYS A 11 -8.30 2.98 -6.55
C CYS A 11 -8.30 1.47 -6.22
N HIS A 12 -8.57 1.10 -4.96
CA HIS A 12 -8.62 -0.31 -4.56
C HIS A 12 -9.89 -0.99 -5.06
N SER A 13 -11.01 -0.27 -5.07
CA SER A 13 -12.26 -0.79 -5.62
C SER A 13 -12.18 -0.96 -7.13
N ARG A 14 -11.53 -0.02 -7.84
CA ARG A 14 -11.21 -0.21 -9.27
C ARG A 14 -10.33 -1.44 -9.52
N THR A 15 -9.32 -1.66 -8.67
CA THR A 15 -8.51 -2.88 -8.76
C THR A 15 -9.33 -4.15 -8.48
N ALA A 16 -10.31 -4.12 -7.57
CA ALA A 16 -11.19 -5.25 -7.31
C ALA A 16 -12.02 -5.64 -8.56
N MET A 17 -12.51 -4.68 -9.34
CA MET A 17 -13.22 -4.94 -10.62
C MET A 17 -12.33 -5.60 -11.69
N ILE A 18 -11.01 -5.37 -11.63
CA ILE A 18 -10.05 -6.03 -12.53
C ILE A 18 -9.81 -7.47 -12.07
N MET A 19 -9.73 -7.67 -10.76
CA MET A 19 -9.44 -8.98 -10.16
C MET A 19 -10.65 -9.94 -10.21
N TYR A 20 -11.87 -9.42 -10.11
CA TYR A 20 -13.08 -10.21 -9.90
C TYR A 20 -14.17 -9.83 -10.89
N GLN A 21 -14.51 -10.78 -11.78
CA GLN A 21 -15.51 -10.60 -12.81
C GLN A 21 -16.90 -10.24 -12.24
N HIS A 22 -17.35 -10.96 -11.21
CA HIS A 22 -18.65 -10.71 -10.56
C HIS A 22 -18.76 -9.31 -9.92
N ILE A 23 -17.64 -8.69 -9.51
CA ILE A 23 -17.64 -7.32 -9.00
C ILE A 23 -17.80 -6.33 -10.15
N ARG A 24 -17.14 -6.59 -11.29
CA ARG A 24 -17.29 -5.76 -12.48
C ARG A 24 -18.74 -5.78 -12.96
N GLU A 25 -19.33 -6.96 -13.08
CA GLU A 25 -20.74 -7.13 -13.45
C GLU A 25 -21.67 -6.40 -12.48
N ALA A 26 -21.40 -6.45 -11.17
CA ALA A 26 -22.20 -5.72 -10.18
C ALA A 26 -22.15 -4.19 -10.34
N VAL A 27 -21.04 -3.64 -10.85
CA VAL A 27 -20.92 -2.22 -11.15
C VAL A 27 -21.61 -1.90 -12.48
N GLU A 28 -21.45 -2.75 -13.50
CA GLU A 28 -22.06 -2.59 -14.83
C GLU A 28 -23.60 -2.69 -14.77
N GLU A 29 -24.13 -3.53 -13.89
CA GLU A 29 -25.57 -3.69 -13.61
C GLU A 29 -26.09 -2.66 -12.58
N GLU A 30 -25.27 -1.68 -12.21
CA GLU A 30 -25.61 -0.62 -11.24
C GLU A 30 -26.07 -1.11 -9.85
N ARG A 31 -25.74 -2.37 -9.49
CA ARG A 31 -26.04 -2.93 -8.16
C ARG A 31 -25.15 -2.34 -7.06
N VAL A 32 -23.97 -1.84 -7.43
CA VAL A 32 -23.05 -1.13 -6.54
C VAL A 32 -22.39 0.05 -7.27
N ILE A 33 -21.97 1.06 -6.52
CA ILE A 33 -21.23 2.22 -7.06
C ILE A 33 -19.85 2.35 -6.43
N LEU A 34 -18.89 2.90 -7.17
CA LEU A 34 -17.51 3.09 -6.70
C LEU A 34 -17.39 4.24 -5.69
N GLU A 35 -18.06 5.35 -6.00
CA GLU A 35 -18.01 6.59 -5.24
C GLU A 35 -19.40 7.19 -5.16
N TRP A 36 -19.64 7.93 -4.08
CA TRP A 36 -20.85 8.69 -3.90
C TRP A 36 -20.51 10.03 -3.24
N HIS A 37 -21.03 11.10 -3.83
CA HIS A 37 -20.94 12.45 -3.29
C HIS A 37 -22.33 12.87 -2.84
N PRO A 38 -22.56 13.03 -1.51
CA PRO A 38 -23.85 13.44 -0.99
C PRO A 38 -24.30 14.75 -1.61
N GLN A 39 -25.53 14.77 -2.13
CA GLN A 39 -26.18 15.99 -2.60
C GLN A 39 -27.13 16.52 -1.52
N PRO A 40 -27.44 17.83 -1.50
CA PRO A 40 -28.44 18.37 -0.58
C PRO A 40 -29.74 17.56 -0.62
N GLY A 41 -30.20 17.09 0.55
CA GLY A 41 -31.41 16.26 0.66
C GLY A 41 -31.21 14.75 0.46
N GLN A 42 -29.98 14.26 0.19
CA GLN A 42 -29.68 12.83 0.18
C GLN A 42 -28.92 12.40 1.45
N GLU A 43 -29.54 11.55 2.26
CA GLU A 43 -28.92 11.01 3.48
C GLU A 43 -28.05 9.76 3.23
N LYS A 44 -28.34 9.00 2.16
CA LYS A 44 -27.67 7.73 1.85
C LYS A 44 -27.50 7.54 0.34
N PRO A 45 -26.51 6.75 -0.10
CA PRO A 45 -26.33 6.46 -1.51
C PRO A 45 -27.52 5.67 -2.07
N PRO A 46 -27.82 5.81 -3.38
CA PRO A 46 -28.95 5.11 -4.01
C PRO A 46 -28.75 3.58 -4.05
N VAL A 47 -27.49 3.14 -4.14
CA VAL A 47 -27.07 1.74 -4.07
C VAL A 47 -25.81 1.61 -3.20
N PRO A 48 -25.51 0.43 -2.64
CA PRO A 48 -24.34 0.24 -1.79
C PRO A 48 -23.03 0.62 -2.48
N LEU A 49 -22.06 1.13 -1.71
CA LEU A 49 -20.71 1.33 -2.24
C LEU A 49 -20.03 -0.02 -2.41
N LEU A 50 -19.20 -0.17 -3.45
CA LEU A 50 -18.42 -1.38 -3.71
C LEU A 50 -17.57 -1.76 -2.48
N LYS A 51 -17.00 -0.76 -1.80
CA LYS A 51 -16.16 -0.98 -0.61
C LYS A 51 -16.93 -1.59 0.57
N ASP A 52 -18.24 -1.40 0.60
CA ASP A 52 -19.13 -1.88 1.66
C ASP A 52 -19.69 -3.26 1.29
N ALA A 53 -20.13 -3.45 0.04
CA ALA A 53 -20.68 -4.71 -0.45
C ALA A 53 -19.61 -5.81 -0.69
N PHE A 54 -18.42 -5.42 -1.16
CA PHE A 54 -17.31 -6.32 -1.53
C PHE A 54 -16.03 -6.00 -0.74
N GLY A 55 -16.19 -5.76 0.57
CA GLY A 55 -15.10 -5.30 1.42
C GLY A 55 -13.93 -6.29 1.52
N ALA A 56 -14.16 -7.60 1.41
CA ALA A 56 -13.11 -8.62 1.49
C ALA A 56 -12.20 -8.62 0.25
N GLU A 57 -12.81 -8.60 -0.93
CA GLU A 57 -12.17 -8.52 -2.23
C GLU A 57 -11.43 -7.20 -2.37
N ARG A 58 -12.03 -6.09 -1.93
CA ARG A 58 -11.36 -4.80 -1.86
C ARG A 58 -10.13 -4.85 -0.95
N ARG A 59 -10.16 -5.55 0.19
CA ARG A 59 -8.97 -5.71 1.04
C ARG A 59 -7.86 -6.47 0.32
N LYS A 60 -8.18 -7.52 -0.46
CA LYS A 60 -7.22 -8.24 -1.30
C LYS A 60 -6.65 -7.32 -2.40
N ALA A 61 -7.48 -6.52 -3.05
CA ALA A 61 -7.07 -5.52 -4.05
C ALA A 61 -6.17 -4.43 -3.46
N LYS A 62 -6.49 -3.94 -2.25
CA LYS A 62 -5.64 -3.03 -1.49
C LYS A 62 -4.28 -3.67 -1.22
N MET A 63 -4.27 -4.90 -0.73
CA MET A 63 -3.03 -5.64 -0.48
C MET A 63 -2.21 -5.79 -1.78
N LEU A 64 -2.85 -6.05 -2.92
CA LEU A 64 -2.18 -6.11 -4.22
C LEU A 64 -1.47 -4.80 -4.56
N ASN A 65 -2.20 -3.68 -4.53
CA ASN A 65 -1.68 -2.37 -4.89
C ASN A 65 -0.46 -1.99 -4.04
N PHE A 66 -0.50 -2.23 -2.73
CA PHE A 66 0.65 -2.01 -1.86
C PHE A 66 1.77 -3.02 -2.07
N SER A 67 1.44 -4.31 -2.23
CA SER A 67 2.44 -5.37 -2.37
C SER A 67 3.25 -5.28 -3.66
N ILE A 68 2.64 -4.83 -4.76
CA ILE A 68 3.33 -4.67 -6.04
C ILE A 68 4.31 -3.50 -5.98
N ALA A 69 3.95 -2.39 -5.33
CA ALA A 69 4.89 -1.29 -5.07
C ALA A 69 6.14 -1.75 -4.30
N TYR A 70 6.06 -2.88 -3.59
CA TYR A 70 7.14 -3.46 -2.80
C TYR A 70 7.79 -4.71 -3.41
N GLY A 71 7.49 -5.02 -4.69
CA GLY A 71 8.11 -6.12 -5.42
C GLY A 71 7.79 -7.50 -4.83
N LYS A 72 6.61 -7.68 -4.24
CA LYS A 72 6.17 -8.96 -3.69
C LYS A 72 5.96 -10.00 -4.80
N THR A 73 6.35 -11.24 -4.53
CA THR A 73 6.19 -12.35 -5.48
C THR A 73 4.79 -12.94 -5.43
N ALA A 74 4.40 -13.65 -6.49
CA ALA A 74 3.12 -14.39 -6.53
C ALA A 74 2.99 -15.41 -5.40
N HIS A 75 4.10 -16.03 -4.95
CA HIS A 75 4.10 -16.93 -3.79
C HIS A 75 3.72 -16.19 -2.49
N GLY A 76 4.27 -14.99 -2.28
CA GLY A 76 3.92 -14.16 -1.13
C GLY A 76 2.45 -13.70 -1.17
N LEU A 77 1.92 -13.41 -2.36
CA LEU A 77 0.51 -13.07 -2.53
C LEU A 77 -0.41 -14.26 -2.27
N ALA A 78 -0.05 -15.44 -2.80
CA ALA A 78 -0.82 -16.67 -2.61
C ALA A 78 -1.01 -17.01 -1.13
N ARG A 79 0.07 -16.91 -0.34
CA ARG A 79 0.02 -17.13 1.12
C ARG A 79 -0.92 -16.14 1.81
N ASP A 80 -0.80 -14.86 1.50
CA ASP A 80 -1.56 -13.82 2.19
C ASP A 80 -3.04 -13.82 1.80
N TRP A 81 -3.37 -14.21 0.56
CA TRP A 81 -4.75 -14.37 0.10
C TRP A 81 -5.36 -15.73 0.41
N LYS A 82 -4.53 -16.69 0.85
CA LYS A 82 -4.90 -18.10 1.06
C LYS A 82 -5.47 -18.75 -0.22
N VAL A 83 -4.78 -18.54 -1.33
CA VAL A 83 -5.14 -19.07 -2.65
C VAL A 83 -4.00 -19.88 -3.26
N SER A 84 -4.26 -20.56 -4.37
CA SER A 84 -3.19 -21.27 -5.09
C SER A 84 -2.17 -20.28 -5.69
N VAL A 85 -0.92 -20.73 -5.84
CA VAL A 85 0.12 -19.91 -6.51
C VAL A 85 -0.27 -19.60 -7.96
N LYS A 86 -0.99 -20.52 -8.63
CA LYS A 86 -1.51 -20.31 -9.98
C LYS A 86 -2.50 -19.14 -10.01
N GLU A 87 -3.51 -19.17 -9.14
CA GLU A 87 -4.50 -18.09 -9.04
C GLU A 87 -3.84 -16.74 -8.76
N ALA A 88 -2.90 -16.67 -7.80
CA ALA A 88 -2.17 -15.44 -7.52
C ALA A 88 -1.35 -14.93 -8.73
N LYS A 89 -0.74 -15.84 -9.51
CA LYS A 89 -0.03 -15.49 -10.76
C LYS A 89 -0.99 -14.94 -11.81
N ASP A 90 -2.14 -15.57 -11.99
CA ASP A 90 -3.15 -15.16 -12.98
C ASP A 90 -3.73 -13.79 -12.63
N THR A 91 -4.05 -13.55 -11.36
CA THR A 91 -4.47 -12.23 -10.86
C THR A 91 -3.39 -11.16 -11.08
N LEU A 92 -2.13 -11.49 -10.82
CA LEU A 92 -1.02 -10.56 -11.04
C LEU A 92 -0.84 -10.24 -12.52
N LYS A 93 -1.02 -11.23 -13.40
CA LYS A 93 -0.98 -11.04 -14.86
C LYS A 93 -2.08 -10.08 -15.32
N LEU A 94 -3.31 -10.26 -14.83
CA LEU A 94 -4.42 -9.34 -15.11
C LEU A 94 -4.09 -7.92 -14.66
N TRP A 95 -3.56 -7.76 -13.45
CA TRP A 95 -3.18 -6.45 -12.92
C TRP A 95 -2.11 -5.75 -13.77
N TYR A 96 -1.07 -6.46 -14.20
CA TYR A 96 -0.02 -5.90 -15.07
C TYR A 96 -0.49 -5.68 -16.51
N SER A 97 -1.46 -6.45 -17.01
CA SER A 97 -2.03 -6.19 -18.35
C SER A 97 -2.77 -4.85 -18.42
N ASP A 98 -3.36 -4.43 -17.30
CA ASP A 98 -4.00 -3.12 -17.14
C ASP A 98 -2.99 -1.99 -16.84
N ARG A 99 -1.87 -2.33 -16.18
CA ARG A 99 -0.84 -1.37 -15.72
C ARG A 99 0.55 -1.70 -16.27
N LYS A 100 0.67 -1.78 -17.60
CA LYS A 100 1.91 -2.15 -18.30
C LYS A 100 3.06 -1.18 -17.96
N GLU A 101 2.73 0.09 -17.75
CA GLU A 101 3.66 1.14 -17.38
C GLU A 101 4.38 0.86 -16.05
N VAL A 102 3.68 0.22 -15.09
CA VAL A 102 4.28 -0.10 -13.79
C VAL A 102 5.33 -1.20 -13.96
N LEU A 103 5.02 -2.24 -14.74
CA LEU A 103 5.95 -3.33 -14.98
C LEU A 103 7.21 -2.84 -15.69
N ALA A 104 7.04 -2.02 -16.74
CA ALA A 104 8.15 -1.44 -17.48
C ALA A 104 9.05 -0.59 -16.57
N TRP A 105 8.44 0.26 -15.73
CA TRP A 105 9.18 1.07 -14.77
C TRP A 105 9.92 0.22 -13.74
N GLN A 106 9.31 -0.84 -13.20
CA GLN A 106 9.95 -1.75 -12.26
C GLN A 106 11.16 -2.46 -12.87
N MET A 107 11.06 -2.91 -14.12
CA MET A 107 12.19 -3.53 -14.82
C MET A 107 13.35 -2.54 -14.99
N LYS A 108 13.05 -1.29 -15.35
CA LYS A 108 14.06 -0.23 -15.44
C LYS A 108 14.76 0.05 -14.10
N GLN A 109 14.04 0.01 -12.97
CA GLN A 109 14.68 0.19 -11.66
C GLN A 109 15.61 -0.98 -11.31
N LYS A 110 15.24 -2.21 -11.67
CA LYS A 110 16.09 -3.39 -11.47
C LYS A 110 17.35 -3.33 -12.32
N GLU A 111 17.21 -2.96 -13.59
CA GLU A 111 18.32 -2.74 -14.52
C GLU A 111 19.27 -1.67 -14.00
N LEU A 112 18.74 -0.53 -13.56
CA LEU A 112 19.55 0.54 -12.98
C LEU A 112 20.35 0.07 -11.75
N ALA A 113 19.71 -0.71 -10.86
CA ALA A 113 20.40 -1.28 -9.72
C ALA A 113 21.47 -2.30 -10.14
N GLN A 114 21.26 -3.04 -11.24
CA GLN A 114 22.21 -4.03 -11.76
C GLN A 114 23.43 -3.38 -12.39
N GLU A 115 23.22 -2.36 -13.21
CA GLU A 115 24.28 -1.68 -13.95
C GLU A 115 25.04 -0.68 -13.09
N LYS A 116 24.32 0.12 -12.29
CA LYS A 116 24.90 1.25 -11.56
C LYS A 116 25.00 1.04 -10.06
N CYS A 117 24.48 -0.07 -9.55
CA CYS A 117 24.45 -0.35 -8.11
C CYS A 117 23.77 0.77 -7.30
N GLU A 118 22.88 1.56 -7.91
CA GLU A 118 22.28 2.75 -7.30
C GLU A 118 20.93 3.07 -7.95
N VAL A 119 19.97 3.60 -7.18
CA VAL A 119 18.70 4.17 -7.66
C VAL A 119 18.46 5.53 -7.01
N TYR A 120 17.53 6.32 -7.54
CA TYR A 120 17.29 7.70 -7.09
C TYR A 120 15.82 7.98 -6.78
N THR A 121 15.58 8.89 -5.83
CA THR A 121 14.27 9.51 -5.64
C THR A 121 14.02 10.60 -6.69
N LEU A 122 12.79 11.13 -6.73
CA LEU A 122 12.40 12.22 -7.64
C LEU A 122 13.27 13.47 -7.47
N LEU A 123 13.73 13.75 -6.24
CA LEU A 123 14.63 14.89 -5.96
C LEU A 123 16.12 14.53 -6.04
N GLY A 124 16.46 13.34 -6.56
CA GLY A 124 17.84 12.94 -6.82
C GLY A 124 18.60 12.33 -5.63
N ARG A 125 17.97 12.14 -4.46
CA ARG A 125 18.62 11.41 -3.37
C ARG A 125 18.84 9.97 -3.78
N SER A 126 20.05 9.47 -3.61
CA SER A 126 20.40 8.13 -4.06
C SER A 126 20.30 7.06 -2.96
N ARG A 127 20.07 5.82 -3.38
CA ARG A 127 20.25 4.61 -2.57
C ARG A 127 21.20 3.67 -3.30
N ARG A 128 22.34 3.40 -2.69
CA ARG A 128 23.37 2.48 -3.20
C ARG A 128 23.14 1.05 -2.74
N PHE A 129 23.60 0.11 -3.56
CA PHE A 129 23.54 -1.33 -3.36
C PHE A 129 24.93 -1.95 -3.54
N PRO A 130 25.20 -3.12 -2.93
CA PRO A 130 26.34 -3.94 -3.29
C PRO A 130 26.25 -4.38 -4.76
N ASN A 131 27.40 -4.63 -5.39
CA ASN A 131 27.44 -5.14 -6.76
C ASN A 131 26.73 -6.50 -6.85
N MET A 132 25.69 -6.57 -7.68
CA MET A 132 24.86 -7.76 -7.83
C MET A 132 25.56 -8.95 -8.49
N ALA A 133 26.69 -8.72 -9.17
CA ALA A 133 27.51 -9.81 -9.75
C ALA A 133 27.97 -10.81 -8.67
N TYR A 134 28.30 -10.31 -7.47
CA TYR A 134 28.77 -11.11 -6.34
C TYR A 134 27.67 -11.46 -5.32
N ALA A 135 26.43 -11.06 -5.59
CA ALA A 135 25.31 -11.30 -4.68
C ALA A 135 24.73 -12.72 -4.85
N THR A 136 24.38 -13.35 -3.74
CA THR A 136 23.57 -14.58 -3.71
C THR A 136 22.17 -14.32 -4.27
N SER A 137 21.45 -15.36 -4.68
CA SER A 137 20.07 -15.23 -5.20
C SER A 137 19.13 -14.49 -4.22
N GLY A 138 19.23 -14.80 -2.92
CA GLY A 138 18.45 -14.11 -1.88
C GLY A 138 18.78 -12.62 -1.77
N GLN A 139 20.08 -12.26 -1.85
CA GLN A 139 20.53 -10.87 -1.85
C GLN A 139 20.07 -10.14 -3.11
N ARG A 140 20.17 -10.73 -4.31
CA ARG A 140 19.67 -10.14 -5.56
C ARG A 140 18.18 -9.83 -5.45
N GLY A 141 17.38 -10.79 -5.00
CA GLY A 141 15.95 -10.56 -4.79
C GLY A 141 15.67 -9.43 -3.78
N HIS A 142 16.48 -9.30 -2.72
CA HIS A 142 16.36 -8.18 -1.79
C HIS A 142 16.70 -6.83 -2.45
N ILE A 143 17.81 -6.78 -3.19
CA ILE A 143 18.26 -5.58 -3.91
C ILE A 143 17.22 -5.15 -4.94
N GLU A 144 16.68 -6.06 -5.75
CA GLU A 144 15.63 -5.74 -6.73
C GLU A 144 14.38 -5.13 -6.08
N ARG A 145 13.91 -5.72 -4.97
CA ARG A 145 12.76 -5.15 -4.23
C ARG A 145 13.09 -3.78 -3.66
N ALA A 146 14.31 -3.61 -3.14
CA ALA A 146 14.78 -2.35 -2.59
C ALA A 146 14.94 -1.26 -3.67
N ALA A 147 15.37 -1.64 -4.87
CA ALA A 147 15.53 -0.78 -6.04
C ALA A 147 14.18 -0.25 -6.54
N ILE A 148 13.13 -1.05 -6.45
CA ILE A 148 11.75 -0.62 -6.75
C ILE A 148 11.21 0.27 -5.63
N ASN A 149 11.40 -0.12 -4.37
CA ASN A 149 10.76 0.54 -3.25
C ASN A 149 11.38 1.91 -2.93
N ALA A 150 12.72 2.02 -2.96
CA ALA A 150 13.41 3.23 -2.53
C ALA A 150 13.02 4.49 -3.33
N PRO A 151 12.91 4.45 -4.66
CA PRO A 151 12.38 5.58 -5.42
C PRO A 151 10.96 5.97 -5.00
N VAL A 152 10.05 5.01 -4.74
CA VAL A 152 8.66 5.31 -4.38
C VAL A 152 8.56 5.92 -2.98
N GLN A 153 9.03 5.20 -1.96
CA GLN A 153 8.95 5.66 -0.57
C GLN A 153 9.83 6.89 -0.32
N GLY A 154 11.03 6.89 -0.89
CA GLY A 154 11.95 8.02 -0.74
C GLY A 154 11.39 9.29 -1.36
N SER A 155 10.75 9.20 -2.53
CA SER A 155 10.11 10.37 -3.16
C SER A 155 8.87 10.84 -2.40
N ALA A 156 8.09 9.92 -1.83
CA ALA A 156 6.97 10.30 -0.96
C ALA A 156 7.46 11.04 0.30
N ALA A 157 8.57 10.60 0.89
CA ALA A 157 9.22 11.31 2.00
C ALA A 157 9.73 12.69 1.56
N ASP A 158 10.32 12.79 0.38
CA ASP A 158 10.79 14.07 -0.19
C ASP A 158 9.66 15.07 -0.33
N VAL A 159 8.55 14.67 -0.95
CA VAL A 159 7.36 15.52 -1.10
C VAL A 159 6.82 15.94 0.27
N SER A 160 6.77 15.02 1.23
CA SER A 160 6.28 15.30 2.59
C SER A 160 7.17 16.33 3.29
N MET A 161 8.50 16.21 3.18
CA MET A 161 9.44 17.17 3.76
C MET A 161 9.32 18.55 3.12
N CYS A 162 9.18 18.63 1.79
CA CYS A 162 8.91 19.90 1.12
C CYS A 162 7.63 20.56 1.62
N ALA A 163 6.54 19.78 1.74
CA ALA A 163 5.27 20.28 2.25
C ALA A 163 5.38 20.79 3.70
N MET A 164 6.14 20.11 4.56
CA MET A 164 6.38 20.55 5.93
C MET A 164 7.10 21.91 5.99
N LEU A 165 8.10 22.12 5.14
CA LEU A 165 8.80 23.41 5.05
C LEU A 165 7.88 24.53 4.56
N GLU A 166 7.01 24.26 3.58
CA GLU A 166 6.03 25.23 3.10
C GLU A 166 4.97 25.57 4.16
N ILE A 167 4.52 24.58 4.94
CA ILE A 167 3.62 24.80 6.07
C ILE A 167 4.28 25.68 7.14
N ASP A 168 5.55 25.43 7.47
CA ASP A 168 6.27 26.22 8.48
C ASP A 168 6.48 27.69 8.05
N ARG A 169 6.67 27.93 6.76
CA ARG A 169 6.78 29.28 6.18
C ARG A 169 5.43 30.01 6.14
N ASN A 170 4.31 29.28 6.09
CA ASN A 170 2.98 29.87 6.01
C ASN A 170 2.40 30.13 7.40
N THR A 171 2.33 31.41 7.79
CA THR A 171 1.86 31.84 9.12
C THR A 171 0.45 31.36 9.46
N ARG A 172 -0.48 31.34 8.49
CA ARG A 172 -1.85 30.85 8.68
C ARG A 172 -1.88 29.35 8.97
N LEU A 173 -1.22 28.55 8.13
CA LEU A 173 -1.18 27.09 8.31
C LEU A 173 -0.43 26.70 9.60
N LYS A 174 0.62 27.44 9.95
CA LYS A 174 1.37 27.27 11.19
C LYS A 174 0.54 27.55 12.45
N ALA A 175 -0.36 28.54 12.40
CA ALA A 175 -1.29 28.80 13.49
C ALA A 175 -2.28 27.64 13.66
N GLU A 176 -2.85 27.13 12.56
CA GLU A 176 -3.81 26.02 12.57
C GLU A 176 -3.21 24.67 13.03
N THR A 177 -1.94 24.40 12.70
CA THR A 177 -1.24 23.19 13.18
C THR A 177 -0.93 23.27 14.68
N ASN A 178 -0.61 24.46 15.19
CA ASN A 178 -0.31 24.68 16.61
C ASN A 178 -1.59 24.75 17.49
N SER A 179 -2.73 25.14 16.92
CA SER A 179 -3.98 25.31 17.67
C SER A 179 -4.80 24.03 17.84
N ARG A 180 -4.42 22.91 17.21
CA ARG A 180 -5.09 21.61 17.42
C ARG A 180 -4.47 20.88 18.61
N PRO A 181 -5.19 20.73 19.74
CA PRO A 181 -4.69 19.90 20.84
C PRO A 181 -4.53 18.45 20.35
N MET A 182 -3.37 17.83 20.65
CA MET A 182 -3.17 16.41 20.43
C MET A 182 -4.09 15.62 21.36
N THR A 183 -5.32 15.33 20.95
CA THR A 183 -6.23 14.45 21.67
C THR A 183 -5.78 13.00 21.48
N ASN A 184 -4.75 12.60 22.25
CA ASN A 184 -4.26 11.23 22.27
C ASN A 184 -4.37 10.64 23.68
N SER A 185 -5.60 10.52 24.18
CA SER A 185 -5.91 9.71 25.37
C SER A 185 -6.53 8.39 24.92
N ARG A 186 -5.70 7.45 24.45
CA ARG A 186 -6.05 6.03 24.51
C ARG A 186 -6.01 5.62 26.00
N PRO A 187 -7.07 5.03 26.57
CA PRO A 187 -7.03 4.60 27.96
C PRO A 187 -5.97 3.51 28.13
N ARG A 188 -5.01 3.72 29.03
CA ARG A 188 -4.09 2.67 29.48
C ARG A 188 -4.93 1.58 30.15
N VAL A 189 -5.05 0.43 29.49
CA VAL A 189 -5.53 -0.80 30.14
C VAL A 189 -4.52 -1.15 31.22
N ARG A 190 -4.89 -0.94 32.49
CA ARG A 190 -4.13 -1.45 33.63
C ARG A 190 -4.14 -2.98 33.55
N GLN A 191 -3.00 -3.60 33.23
CA GLN A 191 -2.80 -5.02 33.48
C GLN A 191 -2.87 -5.25 35.00
N ALA A 192 -3.91 -5.94 35.45
CA ALA A 192 -4.01 -6.45 36.81
C ALA A 192 -2.85 -7.44 37.05
N GLY A 193 -2.08 -7.19 38.11
CA GLY A 193 -0.92 -8.00 38.47
C GLY A 193 -1.32 -9.45 38.77
N SER A 194 -0.73 -10.38 38.02
CA SER A 194 -0.70 -11.79 38.38
C SER A 194 0.21 -11.96 39.60
N ARG A 195 -0.39 -12.31 40.74
CA ARG A 195 0.30 -12.68 41.98
C ARG A 195 1.26 -13.85 41.72
N ARG A 196 2.55 -13.62 41.94
CA ARG A 196 3.55 -14.69 42.10
C ARG A 196 3.12 -15.58 43.27
N LYS A 197 2.73 -16.82 42.99
CA LYS A 197 2.70 -17.88 44.02
C LYS A 197 4.14 -18.29 44.28
N ALA A 198 4.60 -18.04 45.50
CA ALA A 198 5.79 -18.67 46.05
C ALA A 198 5.58 -20.20 46.06
N HIS A 199 6.53 -20.95 45.51
CA HIS A 199 6.66 -22.38 45.79
C HIS A 199 7.79 -22.55 46.79
N ASN A 200 7.40 -23.00 47.96
CA ASN A 200 8.23 -23.34 49.08
C ASN A 200 9.05 -24.58 48.72
N HIS A 201 10.36 -24.51 48.91
CA HIS A 201 11.21 -25.68 49.09
C HIS A 201 10.74 -26.45 50.34
N LYS A 202 10.74 -27.79 50.27
CA LYS A 202 11.51 -28.65 51.21
C LYS A 202 11.48 -30.13 50.76
N PRO A 203 12.44 -30.94 51.24
CA PRO A 203 13.08 -32.02 50.48
C PRO A 203 12.73 -33.43 50.99
N THR A 204 13.01 -34.42 50.15
CA THR A 204 13.65 -35.73 50.46
C THR A 204 14.09 -36.34 49.15
#